data_AF-A0A7S2JGL9-F1
#
_entry.id   AF-A0A7S2JGL9-F1
#
_cell.length_a   1.000
_cell.length_b   1.000
_cell.length_c   1.000
_cell.angle_alpha   90.00
_cell.angle_beta   90.00
_cell.angle_gamma   90.00
#
_symmetry.space_group_name_H-M   'P 1'
#
loop_
_entity.id
_entity.type
_entity.pdbx_description
1 polymer ?
#
loop_
_entity_poly.entity_id
_entity_poly.type
_entity_poly.pdbx_seq_one_letter_code
_entity_poly.pdbx_strand_id
1 'polypeptide(L)'
;FLRGRLPWQGFHASTKEEKYQHILESKQSTPIEVLCEGHPDAFERYMRYCRDLAFDAAPDYDYIRSLFAKLLDQSEGSTDQVFDWLVLQKTNSGTDVGSSDAGKGPDIRTVQSTNTRANTFGTDMADCGSRART
;
A
#
# COMPACT_ATOMS: atom_id res chain seq x y z
N PHE A 1 10.05 7.31 0.25
CA PHE A 1 8.89 6.68 -0.43
C PHE A 1 8.87 7.29 -1.82
N LEU A 2 9.10 6.51 -2.87
CA LEU A 2 9.87 6.87 -4.10
C LEU A 2 11.38 6.80 -3.87
N ARG A 3 11.93 7.51 -2.87
CA ARG A 3 13.36 7.38 -2.44
C ARG A 3 13.66 6.21 -1.47
N GLY A 4 12.72 5.28 -1.28
CA GLY A 4 12.86 4.16 -0.32
C GLY A 4 12.68 4.51 1.17
N ARG A 5 12.98 5.74 1.61
CA ARG A 5 12.76 6.22 2.99
C ARG A 5 12.00 7.55 3.03
N LEU A 6 11.30 7.82 4.13
CA LEU A 6 10.58 9.06 4.41
C LEU A 6 11.36 9.88 5.45
N PRO A 7 11.27 11.22 5.39
CA PRO A 7 12.04 12.09 6.28
C PRO A 7 11.64 11.93 7.75
N TRP A 8 10.40 11.53 8.03
CA TRP A 8 9.91 11.30 9.39
C TRP A 8 10.08 9.85 9.89
N GLN A 9 10.88 9.02 9.22
CA GLN A 9 11.20 7.67 9.70
C GLN A 9 12.39 7.69 10.66
N GLY A 10 12.37 6.80 11.67
CA GLY A 10 13.52 6.59 12.55
C GLY A 10 13.56 7.44 13.82
N PHE A 11 12.45 8.07 14.23
CA PHE A 11 12.36 8.70 15.55
C PHE A 11 12.30 7.65 16.65
N HIS A 12 13.21 7.80 17.62
CA HIS A 12 13.26 7.02 18.85
C HIS A 12 12.76 7.95 19.96
N ALA A 13 11.71 7.55 20.67
CA ALA A 13 11.18 8.30 21.80
C ALA A 13 10.86 7.33 22.94
N SER A 14 10.92 7.84 24.16
CA SER A 14 10.67 7.08 25.39
C SER A 14 9.19 6.75 25.53
N THR A 15 8.31 7.65 25.08
CA THR A 15 6.86 7.47 25.09
C THR A 15 6.27 7.47 23.69
N LYS A 16 5.10 6.83 23.53
CA LYS A 16 4.39 6.79 22.24
C LYS A 16 3.94 8.19 21.81
N GLU A 17 3.55 9.02 22.77
CA GLU A 17 3.03 10.37 22.54
C GLU A 17 4.10 11.30 21.95
N GLU A 18 5.29 11.34 22.55
CA GLU A 18 6.45 12.09 22.03
C GLU A 18 6.82 11.65 20.62
N LYS A 19 6.77 10.33 20.35
CA LYS A 19 7.04 9.81 18.99
C LYS A 19 6.07 10.38 17.97
N TYR A 20 4.77 10.37 18.26
CA TYR A 20 3.77 10.90 17.34
C TYR A 20 3.87 12.42 17.18
N GLN A 21 4.25 13.14 18.24
CA GLN A 21 4.45 14.57 18.19
C GLN A 21 5.64 14.96 17.30
N HIS A 22 6.78 14.27 17.42
CA HIS A 22 7.93 14.49 16.52
C HIS A 22 7.61 14.13 15.06
N ILE A 23 6.84 13.06 14.82
CA ILE A 23 6.37 12.71 13.48
C ILE A 23 5.44 13.80 12.93
N LEU A 24 4.52 14.32 13.75
CA LEU A 24 3.58 15.36 13.36
C LEU A 24 4.33 16.64 12.98
N GLU A 25 5.26 17.09 13.81
CA GLU A 25 6.09 18.27 13.56
C GLU A 25 6.90 18.09 12.27
N SER A 26 7.53 16.93 12.08
CA SER A 26 8.30 16.63 10.87
C SER A 26 7.45 16.58 9.60
N LYS A 27 6.19 16.12 9.70
CA LYS A 27 5.24 16.12 8.59
C LYS A 27 4.75 17.53 8.23
N GLN A 28 4.60 18.41 9.23
CA GLN A 28 4.19 19.80 9.01
C GLN A 28 5.36 20.65 8.49
N SER A 29 6.58 20.42 8.99
CA SER A 29 7.77 21.19 8.62
C SER A 29 8.32 20.83 7.24
N THR A 30 8.00 19.64 6.72
CA THR A 30 8.41 19.23 5.37
C THR A 30 7.39 19.72 4.34
N PRO A 31 7.71 20.72 3.50
CA PRO A 31 6.82 21.16 2.43
C PRO A 31 6.76 20.11 1.31
N ILE A 32 5.69 20.11 0.52
CA ILE A 32 5.43 19.08 -0.50
C ILE A 32 6.51 19.14 -1.58
N GLU A 33 6.95 20.34 -1.93
CA GLU A 33 7.97 20.60 -2.94
C GLU A 33 9.29 19.89 -2.57
N VAL A 34 9.69 19.94 -1.30
CA VAL A 34 10.91 19.26 -0.80
C VAL A 34 10.70 17.74 -0.73
N LEU A 35 9.50 17.28 -0.39
CA LEU A 35 9.19 15.85 -0.34
C LEU A 35 9.26 15.20 -1.72
N CYS A 36 8.77 15.90 -2.75
CA CYS A 36 8.66 15.41 -4.12
C CYS A 36 9.83 15.87 -5.02
N GLU A 37 10.86 16.51 -4.47
CA GLU A 37 12.00 17.00 -5.24
C GLU A 37 12.66 15.89 -6.09
N GLY A 38 12.98 16.20 -7.35
CA GLY A 38 13.59 15.24 -8.28
C GLY A 38 12.67 14.14 -8.79
N HIS A 39 11.36 14.26 -8.57
CA HIS A 39 10.33 13.35 -9.08
C HIS A 39 9.37 14.13 -10.00
N PRO A 40 8.57 13.44 -10.84
CA PRO A 40 7.60 14.12 -11.69
C PRO A 40 6.60 14.98 -10.90
N ASP A 41 6.22 16.10 -11.50
CA ASP A 41 5.31 17.13 -10.96
C ASP A 41 3.94 16.58 -10.55
N ALA A 42 3.49 15.50 -11.18
CA ALA A 42 2.29 14.76 -10.83
C ALA A 42 2.25 14.31 -9.34
N PHE A 43 3.38 13.93 -8.74
CA PHE A 43 3.40 13.54 -7.33
C PHE A 43 3.12 14.73 -6.41
N GLU A 44 3.66 15.90 -6.74
CA GLU A 44 3.40 17.13 -6.01
C GLU A 44 1.93 17.55 -6.13
N ARG A 45 1.39 17.52 -7.36
CA ARG A 45 -0.02 17.83 -7.63
C ARG A 45 -0.97 16.91 -6.88
N TYR A 46 -0.68 15.61 -6.83
CA TYR A 46 -1.46 14.65 -6.05
C TYR A 46 -1.44 14.97 -4.55
N MET A 47 -0.26 15.21 -3.99
CA MET A 47 -0.12 15.53 -2.56
C MET A 47 -0.83 16.83 -2.18
N ARG A 48 -0.77 17.84 -3.06
CA ARG A 48 -1.47 19.12 -2.89
C ARG A 48 -3.00 18.90 -2.94
N TYR A 49 -3.47 18.15 -3.93
CA TYR A 49 -4.88 17.77 -4.06
C TYR A 49 -5.42 17.08 -2.79
N CYS A 50 -4.66 16.14 -2.21
CA CYS A 50 -5.06 15.47 -0.97
C CYS A 50 -5.09 16.38 0.25
N ARG A 51 -4.29 17.46 0.32
CA ARG A 51 -4.32 18.43 1.43
C ARG A 51 -5.46 19.43 1.31
N ASP A 52 -5.82 19.80 0.08
CA ASP A 52 -6.84 20.81 -0.20
C ASP A 52 -8.28 20.25 -0.19
N LEU A 53 -8.44 18.92 -0.13
CA LEU A 53 -9.75 18.28 -0.09
C LEU A 53 -10.49 18.61 1.21
N ALA A 54 -11.72 19.11 1.09
CA ALA A 54 -12.57 19.35 2.25
C ALA A 54 -12.96 18.03 2.94
N PHE A 55 -13.26 18.10 4.23
CA PHE A 55 -13.57 16.92 5.05
C PHE A 55 -14.77 16.11 4.55
N ASP A 56 -15.77 16.78 3.97
CA ASP A 56 -17.00 16.20 3.44
C ASP A 56 -17.00 16.03 1.91
N ALA A 57 -15.95 16.50 1.22
CA ALA A 57 -15.88 16.44 -0.23
C ALA A 57 -15.51 15.04 -0.73
N ALA A 58 -16.19 14.58 -1.78
CA ALA A 58 -15.82 13.37 -2.48
C ALA A 58 -14.58 13.63 -3.36
N PRO A 59 -13.50 12.85 -3.21
CA PRO A 59 -12.33 12.98 -4.08
C PRO A 59 -12.65 12.55 -5.51
N ASP A 60 -12.17 13.33 -6.48
CA ASP A 60 -12.19 13.03 -7.90
C ASP A 60 -11.07 12.03 -8.21
N TYR A 61 -11.41 10.75 -8.14
CA TYR A 61 -10.50 9.66 -8.46
C TYR A 61 -10.10 9.63 -9.94
N ASP A 62 -10.92 10.12 -10.84
CA ASP A 62 -10.63 10.09 -12.28
C ASP A 62 -9.55 11.12 -12.63
N TYR A 63 -9.60 12.30 -12.01
CA TYR A 63 -8.52 13.27 -12.07
C TYR A 63 -7.19 12.66 -11.62
N ILE A 64 -7.16 12.04 -10.42
CA ILE A 64 -5.94 11.44 -9.86
C ILE A 64 -5.39 10.35 -10.78
N ARG A 65 -6.24 9.46 -11.28
CA ARG A 65 -5.83 8.40 -12.22
C ARG A 65 -5.25 8.98 -13.50
N SER A 66 -5.90 10.01 -14.06
CA SER A 66 -5.45 10.66 -15.30
C SER A 66 -4.07 11.30 -15.15
N LEU A 67 -3.74 11.78 -13.94
CA LEU A 67 -2.46 12.42 -13.66
C LEU A 67 -1.29 11.42 -13.77
N PHE A 68 -1.45 10.21 -13.20
CA PHE A 68 -0.44 9.15 -13.31
C PHE A 68 -0.46 8.45 -14.66
N ALA A 69 -1.62 8.32 -15.31
CA ALA A 69 -1.71 7.78 -16.67
C ALA A 69 -0.89 8.62 -17.66
N LYS A 70 -1.00 9.96 -17.59
CA LYS A 70 -0.19 10.87 -18.42
C LYS A 70 1.31 10.73 -18.19
N LEU A 71 1.73 10.49 -16.94
CA LEU A 71 3.14 10.22 -16.67
C LEU A 71 3.59 8.91 -17.32
N LEU A 72 2.77 7.86 -17.22
CA LEU A 72 3.08 6.56 -17.78
C LEU A 72 3.16 6.60 -19.31
N ASP A 73 2.30 7.39 -19.96
CA ASP A 73 2.37 7.61 -21.41
C ASP A 73 3.65 8.37 -21.82
N GLN A 74 4.17 9.26 -20.95
CA GLN A 74 5.40 10.02 -21.19
C GLN A 74 6.67 9.21 -20.94
N SER A 75 6.67 8.36 -19.91
CA SER A 75 7.76 7.43 -19.65
C SER A 75 7.47 6.16 -20.43
N GLU A 76 8.02 6.01 -21.66
CA GLU A 76 7.99 4.88 -22.64
C GLU A 76 7.76 3.45 -22.09
N GLY A 77 6.75 3.27 -21.26
CA GLY A 77 6.52 2.15 -20.39
C GLY A 77 5.32 1.47 -20.97
N SER A 78 5.57 0.38 -21.66
CA SER A 78 4.49 -0.50 -22.10
C SER A 78 3.61 -0.81 -20.89
N THR A 79 2.30 -0.60 -21.03
CA THR A 79 1.26 -1.08 -20.10
C THR A 79 1.17 -2.62 -20.14
N ASP A 80 2.31 -3.31 -20.15
CA ASP A 80 2.48 -4.76 -20.13
C ASP A 80 2.01 -5.34 -18.77
N GLN A 81 1.67 -4.48 -17.79
CA GLN A 81 1.38 -4.88 -16.41
C GLN A 81 2.50 -5.75 -15.82
N VAL A 82 3.73 -5.63 -16.35
CA VAL A 82 4.92 -6.31 -15.85
C VAL A 82 5.53 -5.41 -14.79
N PHE A 83 5.40 -5.86 -13.55
CA PHE A 83 5.93 -5.19 -12.38
C PHE A 83 7.23 -5.85 -11.91
N ASP A 84 8.04 -5.12 -11.14
CA ASP A 84 9.35 -5.56 -10.65
C ASP A 84 9.32 -6.94 -9.98
N TRP A 85 8.24 -7.26 -9.24
CA TRP A 85 8.08 -8.55 -8.57
C TRP A 85 7.76 -9.72 -9.52
N LEU A 86 7.21 -9.46 -10.71
CA LEU A 86 6.91 -10.49 -11.72
C LEU A 86 8.16 -10.90 -12.50
N VAL A 87 9.09 -9.97 -12.69
CA VAL A 87 10.37 -10.23 -13.39
C VAL A 87 11.25 -11.18 -12.57
N LEU A 88 11.29 -11.00 -11.24
CA LEU A 88 12.05 -11.85 -10.32
C LEU A 88 11.58 -13.32 -10.32
N GLN A 89 10.32 -13.60 -10.65
CA GLN A 89 9.81 -14.97 -10.76
C GLN A 89 10.22 -15.65 -12.06
N LYS A 90 10.37 -14.89 -13.16
CA LYS A 90 10.84 -15.42 -14.45
C LYS A 90 12.33 -15.76 -14.41
N THR A 91 13.14 -15.01 -13.66
CA THR A 91 14.58 -15.30 -13.51
C THR A 91 14.86 -16.48 -12.60
N ASN A 92 14.00 -16.77 -11.62
CA ASN A 92 14.12 -17.95 -10.75
C ASN A 92 13.65 -19.25 -11.42
N SER A 93 13.04 -19.20 -12.60
CA SER A 93 12.50 -20.36 -13.33
C SER A 93 13.30 -20.74 -14.58
N GLY A 94 14.52 -20.22 -14.76
CA GLY A 94 15.29 -20.42 -16.00
C GLY A 94 16.81 -20.36 -15.89
N THR A 95 17.42 -21.29 -15.13
CA THR A 95 18.75 -21.84 -15.46
C THR A 95 18.81 -23.31 -15.06
N ASP A 96 18.19 -24.17 -15.85
CA ASP A 96 18.66 -25.54 -16.03
C ASP A 96 18.71 -25.81 -17.54
N VAL A 97 19.92 -25.71 -18.09
CA VAL A 97 20.23 -26.25 -19.41
C VAL A 97 21.20 -27.40 -19.18
N GLY A 98 20.64 -28.60 -19.08
CA GLY A 98 21.27 -29.82 -19.55
C GLY A 98 22.01 -30.66 -18.51
N SER A 99 21.29 -31.56 -17.84
CA SER A 99 21.74 -32.95 -17.76
C SER A 99 20.56 -33.91 -17.60
N SER A 100 20.47 -34.86 -18.52
CA SER A 100 19.49 -35.94 -18.60
C SER A 100 19.43 -36.76 -17.30
N ASP A 101 18.24 -37.03 -16.76
CA ASP A 101 17.74 -38.38 -16.40
C ASP A 101 16.31 -38.32 -15.82
N ALA A 102 15.57 -39.42 -15.99
CA ALA A 102 14.14 -39.56 -15.80
C ALA A 102 13.64 -39.45 -14.34
N GLY A 103 12.45 -38.86 -14.13
CA GLY A 103 11.77 -38.90 -12.84
C GLY A 103 10.35 -38.32 -12.86
N LYS A 104 9.35 -39.18 -12.68
CA LYS A 104 7.92 -38.87 -12.59
C LYS A 104 7.62 -37.79 -11.52
N GLY A 105 6.78 -36.81 -11.84
CA GLY A 105 6.24 -35.84 -10.85
C GLY A 105 4.97 -35.14 -11.36
N PRO A 106 4.05 -34.71 -10.48
CA PRO A 106 2.62 -34.93 -10.68
C PRO A 106 1.81 -33.73 -11.20
N ASP A 107 0.63 -34.07 -11.73
CA ASP A 107 -0.44 -33.26 -12.31
C ASP A 107 -1.01 -32.22 -11.32
N ILE A 108 -0.92 -30.93 -11.65
CA ILE A 108 -1.58 -29.84 -10.91
C ILE A 108 -3.00 -29.66 -11.47
N ARG A 109 -3.96 -30.36 -10.86
CA ARG A 109 -5.38 -30.01 -10.96
C ARG A 109 -5.76 -29.00 -9.89
N THR A 110 -6.22 -27.85 -10.37
CA THR A 110 -7.25 -26.95 -9.81
C THR A 110 -7.63 -27.14 -8.35
N VAL A 111 -7.34 -26.13 -7.52
CA VAL A 111 -8.08 -25.90 -6.27
C VAL A 111 -8.67 -24.48 -6.27
N GLN A 112 -9.98 -24.40 -6.50
CA GLN A 112 -10.80 -23.27 -6.06
C GLN A 112 -10.74 -23.25 -4.52
N SER A 113 -10.48 -22.08 -3.93
CA SER A 113 -10.56 -21.92 -2.48
C SER A 113 -11.67 -20.93 -2.13
N THR A 114 -12.86 -21.46 -1.84
CA THR A 114 -13.85 -20.79 -0.99
C THR A 114 -13.40 -20.97 0.46
N ASN A 115 -12.87 -19.91 1.07
CA ASN A 115 -12.55 -19.94 2.50
C ASN A 115 -13.69 -19.28 3.29
N THR A 116 -14.68 -20.08 3.68
CA THR A 116 -15.57 -19.76 4.81
C THR A 116 -15.11 -20.63 5.98
N ARG A 117 -14.60 -20.01 7.04
CA ARG A 117 -14.51 -20.68 8.33
C ARG A 117 -14.94 -19.75 9.46
N ALA A 118 -16.04 -20.17 10.08
CA ALA A 118 -16.60 -19.61 11.29
C ALA A 118 -15.56 -19.62 12.43
N ASN A 119 -15.46 -18.51 13.15
CA ASN A 119 -14.80 -18.44 14.45
C ASN A 119 -15.90 -18.21 15.50
N THR A 120 -16.27 -19.31 16.16
CA THR A 120 -17.09 -19.32 17.38
C THR A 120 -16.26 -18.76 18.53
N PHE A 121 -16.60 -17.56 19.00
CA PHE A 121 -16.25 -17.09 20.34
C PHE A 121 -17.54 -16.90 21.13
N GLY A 122 -17.61 -17.60 22.27
CA GLY A 122 -18.80 -17.76 23.09
C GLY A 122 -19.35 -16.45 23.61
N THR A 123 -20.66 -16.29 23.46
CA THR A 123 -21.47 -15.31 24.16
C THR A 123 -22.08 -15.98 25.39
N ASP A 124 -21.49 -15.74 26.56
CA ASP A 124 -22.15 -15.97 27.85
C ASP A 124 -22.25 -14.62 28.60
N MET A 125 -23.48 -14.11 28.59
CA MET A 125 -24.25 -13.67 29.76
C MET A 125 -23.61 -12.65 30.75
N ALA A 126 -24.05 -11.38 30.66
CA ALA A 126 -24.30 -10.55 31.84
C ALA A 126 -25.42 -9.54 31.57
N ASP A 127 -26.57 -9.85 32.17
CA ASP A 127 -27.72 -9.00 32.45
C ASP A 127 -27.31 -7.79 33.32
N CYS A 128 -27.75 -6.58 32.95
CA CYS A 128 -27.94 -5.50 33.92
C CYS A 128 -29.00 -4.50 33.42
N GLY A 129 -30.26 -4.84 33.70
CA GLY A 129 -31.18 -3.97 34.43
C GLY A 129 -31.45 -2.55 33.92
N SER A 130 -32.57 -2.43 33.21
CA SER A 130 -33.41 -1.22 33.15
C SER A 130 -33.61 -0.57 34.53
N ARG A 131 -33.40 0.76 34.62
CA ARG A 131 -34.09 1.57 35.63
C ARG A 131 -34.27 3.02 35.19
N ALA A 132 -35.53 3.38 35.01
CA ALA A 132 -36.07 4.72 34.90
C ALA A 132 -36.15 5.44 36.26
N ARG A 133 -36.38 6.76 36.18
CA ARG A 133 -36.55 7.82 37.21
C ARG A 133 -35.23 8.55 37.55
N THR A 134 -35.19 9.88 37.59
CA THR A 134 -36.24 10.89 37.89
C THR A 134 -35.96 12.17 37.14
#